data_AF-A0A2L2YU25-F1
#
_entry.id   AF-A0A2L2YU25-F1
#
_cell.length_a   1.000
_cell.length_b   1.000
_cell.length_c   1.000
_cell.angle_alpha   90.00
_cell.angle_beta   90.00
_cell.angle_gamma   90.00
#
_symmetry.space_group_name_H-M   'P 1'
#
loop_
_entity.id
_entity.type
_entity.pdbx_description
1 polymer ?
#
loop_
_entity_poly.entity_id
_entity_poly.type
_entity_poly.pdbx_seq_one_letter_code
_entity_poly.pdbx_strand_id
1 'polypeptide(L)'
;NELPLPPGWSVDYTMRGRKYYVDHNTKTTHWSHPLEKEGLPTGWERIESPDNGVYYVNHITKLAQYEHPCAPQYGHNSAIIYQASLLNQNRYPPPRHTNFHQHNVIVPANPYLTEEIPHWLYVYSKAPSEFDYKLKWNLFKLPELDCYQAMLNRLYRQELENIVMNYEAYRLALFKEMERCLNEKSERKS
;
A
#
# COMPACT_ATOMS: atom_id res chain seq x y z
N ASN A 1 16.40 3.18 25.22
CA ASN A 1 17.08 2.88 23.94
C ASN A 1 16.14 3.20 22.80
N GLU A 2 16.10 4.47 22.37
CA GLU A 2 15.35 4.84 21.17
C GLU A 2 16.15 4.44 19.93
N LEU A 3 15.47 3.83 18.95
CA LEU A 3 16.07 3.49 17.65
C LEU A 3 16.53 4.79 16.96
N PRO A 4 17.69 4.79 16.28
CA PRO A 4 18.13 5.96 15.52
C PRO A 4 17.16 6.22 14.37
N LEU A 5 16.79 7.50 14.19
CA LEU A 5 15.96 7.93 13.07
C LEU A 5 16.73 7.79 11.75
N PRO A 6 16.08 7.36 10.65
CA PRO A 6 16.68 7.38 9.34
C PRO A 6 17.07 8.81 8.89
N PRO A 7 18.01 8.97 7.95
CA PRO A 7 18.35 10.28 7.38
C PRO A 7 17.13 10.99 6.78
N GLY A 8 17.00 12.28 7.08
CA GLY A 8 15.84 13.07 6.65
C GLY A 8 14.58 12.82 7.48
N TRP A 9 14.65 12.06 8.58
CA TRP A 9 13.55 11.95 9.54
C TRP A 9 13.81 12.80 10.78
N SER A 10 12.76 13.44 11.28
CA SER A 10 12.79 14.14 12.56
C SER A 10 11.59 13.77 13.41
N VAL A 11 11.69 13.98 14.72
CA VAL A 11 10.58 13.85 15.65
C VAL A 11 10.04 15.22 15.99
N ASP A 12 8.72 15.32 16.07
CA ASP A 12 8.06 16.50 16.59
C ASP A 12 6.84 16.11 17.44
N TYR A 13 6.19 17.08 18.09
CA TYR A 13 5.10 16.87 19.03
C TYR A 13 3.90 17.74 18.66
N THR A 14 2.72 17.13 18.68
CA THR A 14 1.46 17.87 18.51
C THR A 14 1.25 18.84 19.68
N MET A 15 0.36 19.83 19.51
CA MET A 15 -0.03 20.75 20.60
C MET A 15 -0.57 20.04 21.87
N ARG A 16 -0.98 18.78 21.75
CA ARG A 16 -1.45 17.93 22.86
C ARG A 16 -0.34 17.03 23.44
N GLY A 17 0.91 17.24 23.04
CA GLY A 17 2.08 16.49 23.53
C GLY A 17 2.25 15.10 22.92
N ARG A 18 1.46 14.72 21.90
CA ARG A 18 1.64 13.43 21.20
C ARG A 18 2.81 13.50 20.23
N LYS A 19 3.77 12.57 20.36
CA LYS A 19 4.95 12.39 19.50
C LYS A 19 4.53 11.93 18.10
N TYR A 20 5.15 12.50 17.06
CA TYR A 20 4.98 12.10 15.67
C TYR A 20 6.32 12.22 14.91
N TYR A 21 6.42 11.53 13.78
CA TYR A 21 7.64 11.43 12.98
C TYR A 21 7.44 12.12 11.63
N VAL A 22 8.37 12.97 11.23
CA VAL A 22 8.33 13.74 9.99
C VAL A 22 9.36 13.18 9.03
N ASP A 23 8.92 12.76 7.85
CA ASP A 23 9.80 12.38 6.74
C ASP A 23 10.01 13.58 5.81
N HIS A 24 11.18 14.21 5.89
CA HIS A 24 11.56 15.34 5.04
C HIS A 24 11.88 14.93 3.61
N ASN A 25 12.07 13.64 3.33
CA ASN A 25 12.33 13.13 1.98
C ASN A 25 11.05 13.11 1.16
N THR A 26 9.95 12.63 1.75
CA THR A 26 8.64 12.52 1.08
C THR A 26 7.64 13.61 1.47
N LYS A 27 8.00 14.47 2.43
CA LYS A 27 7.13 15.53 2.98
C LYS A 27 5.86 14.96 3.60
N THR A 28 6.00 13.89 4.37
CA THR A 28 4.89 13.21 5.04
C THR A 28 5.12 13.12 6.54
N THR A 29 4.05 12.86 7.30
CA THR A 29 4.07 12.70 8.76
C THR A 29 3.47 11.36 9.16
N HIS A 30 4.08 10.70 10.13
CA HIS A 30 3.73 9.36 10.58
C HIS A 30 3.55 9.32 12.09
N TRP A 31 2.63 8.48 12.56
CA TRP A 31 2.36 8.30 14.00
C TRP A 31 3.29 7.28 14.68
N SER A 32 3.98 6.47 13.89
CA SER A 32 4.90 5.41 14.33
C SER A 32 6.31 5.65 13.79
N HIS A 33 7.31 5.14 14.51
CA HIS A 33 8.70 5.21 14.03
C HIS A 33 8.80 4.43 12.72
N PRO A 34 9.57 4.89 11.71
CA PRO A 34 9.74 4.19 10.43
C PRO A 34 10.32 2.75 10.54
N LEU A 35 10.75 2.34 11.73
CA LEU A 35 11.33 1.02 12.03
C LEU A 35 10.52 0.26 13.09
N GLU A 36 9.37 0.79 13.53
CA GLU A 36 8.56 0.20 14.58
C GLU A 36 7.26 -0.40 14.00
N LYS A 37 7.15 -1.73 14.15
CA LYS A 37 6.00 -2.66 14.05
C LYS A 37 5.00 -2.59 12.89
N GLU A 38 4.83 -1.47 12.18
CA GLU A 38 3.86 -1.32 11.08
C GLU A 38 4.53 -1.16 9.69
N GLY A 39 5.87 -1.12 9.64
CA GLY A 39 6.65 -0.96 8.40
C GLY A 39 7.23 -2.25 7.80
N LEU A 40 6.92 -3.41 8.38
CA LEU A 40 7.37 -4.69 7.85
C LEU A 40 6.41 -5.16 6.74
N PRO A 41 6.91 -5.56 5.55
CA PRO A 41 6.05 -6.10 4.51
C PRO A 41 5.30 -7.35 4.99
N THR A 42 4.19 -7.67 4.33
CA THR A 42 3.40 -8.87 4.67
C THR A 42 4.27 -10.11 4.79
N GLY A 43 4.13 -10.82 5.92
CA GLY A 43 4.89 -12.03 6.21
C GLY A 43 6.28 -11.81 6.82
N TRP A 44 6.67 -10.57 7.14
CA TRP A 44 7.87 -10.27 7.90
C TRP A 44 7.57 -10.03 9.38
N GLU A 45 8.40 -10.58 10.26
CA GLU A 45 8.34 -10.40 11.72
C GLU A 45 9.71 -9.97 12.25
N ARG A 46 9.73 -9.03 13.20
CA ARG A 46 10.94 -8.65 13.94
C ARG A 46 11.01 -9.49 15.22
N ILE A 47 12.10 -10.23 15.36
CA ILE A 47 12.39 -11.04 16.54
C ILE A 47 13.49 -10.36 17.36
N GLU A 48 13.27 -10.24 18.67
CA GLU A 48 14.29 -9.90 19.64
C GLU A 48 14.74 -11.17 20.36
N SER A 49 16.01 -11.56 20.18
CA SER A 49 16.61 -12.68 20.90
C SER A 49 17.64 -12.14 21.90
N PRO A 50 17.64 -12.62 23.15
CA PRO A 50 18.69 -12.28 24.12
C PRO A 50 20.10 -12.61 23.61
N ASP A 51 20.25 -13.68 22.83
CA ASP A 51 21.54 -14.18 22.34
C ASP A 51 21.93 -13.59 20.98
N ASN A 52 20.95 -13.33 20.10
CA ASN A 52 21.18 -12.93 18.72
C ASN A 52 20.80 -11.47 18.44
N GLY A 53 20.33 -10.72 19.44
CA GLY A 53 19.83 -9.36 19.26
C GLY A 53 18.58 -9.31 18.36
N VAL A 54 18.42 -8.19 17.66
CA VAL A 54 17.27 -7.94 16.77
C VAL A 54 17.55 -8.52 15.38
N TYR A 55 16.65 -9.36 14.89
CA TYR A 55 16.65 -9.85 13.51
C TYR A 55 15.23 -9.92 12.93
N TYR A 56 15.13 -10.08 11.61
CA TYR A 56 13.89 -10.07 10.85
C TYR A 56 13.70 -11.43 10.18
N VAL A 57 12.52 -12.02 10.35
CA VAL A 57 12.13 -13.31 9.80
C VAL A 57 11.08 -13.11 8.74
N ASN A 58 11.29 -13.70 7.57
CA ASN A 58 10.29 -13.80 6.52
C ASN A 58 9.61 -15.18 6.60
N HIS A 59 8.34 -15.22 7.00
CA HIS A 59 7.56 -16.46 7.11
C HIS A 59 7.08 -17.02 5.77
N ILE A 60 7.21 -16.26 4.68
CA ILE A 60 6.89 -16.69 3.32
C ILE A 60 8.09 -17.45 2.73
N THR A 61 9.27 -16.82 2.70
CA THR A 61 10.51 -17.42 2.14
C THR A 61 11.25 -18.31 3.11
N LYS A 62 10.85 -18.31 4.40
CA LYS A 62 11.48 -19.08 5.48
C LYS A 62 12.93 -18.67 5.73
N LEU A 63 13.23 -17.37 5.57
CA LEU A 63 14.57 -16.80 5.73
C LEU A 63 14.61 -15.83 6.92
N ALA A 64 15.79 -15.68 7.53
CA ALA A 64 16.05 -14.70 8.57
C ALA A 64 17.24 -13.81 8.16
N GLN A 65 17.21 -12.54 8.53
CA GLN A 65 18.26 -11.56 8.24
C GLN A 65 18.35 -10.50 9.35
N TYR A 66 19.52 -9.90 9.54
CA TYR A 66 19.68 -8.81 10.52
C TYR A 66 19.22 -7.45 9.98
N GLU A 67 19.22 -7.27 8.67
CA GLU A 67 18.82 -6.03 8.01
C GLU A 67 17.29 -5.93 7.88
N HIS A 68 16.75 -4.73 8.06
CA HIS A 68 15.32 -4.50 7.87
C HIS A 68 14.95 -4.67 6.38
N PRO A 69 13.85 -5.34 6.02
CA PRO A 69 13.48 -5.62 4.62
C PRO A 69 13.25 -4.36 3.77
N CYS A 70 12.83 -3.26 4.40
CA CYS A 70 12.71 -1.94 3.76
C CYS A 70 13.85 -0.99 4.12
N ALA A 71 14.99 -1.48 4.60
CA ALA A 71 16.12 -0.62 4.90
C ALA A 71 16.54 0.13 3.62
N PRO A 72 16.57 1.47 3.63
CA PRO A 72 17.00 2.24 2.48
C PRO A 72 18.47 1.93 2.18
N GLN A 73 18.72 1.24 1.07
CA GLN A 73 20.05 1.05 0.47
C GLN A 73 20.58 2.32 -0.21
N TYR A 74 20.09 3.50 0.19
CA TYR A 74 20.42 4.78 -0.41
C TYR A 74 21.79 5.28 0.10
N GLY A 75 22.78 5.28 -0.80
CA GLY A 75 24.04 6.02 -0.64
C GLY A 75 25.32 5.18 -0.56
N HIS A 76 25.46 4.14 -1.38
CA HIS A 76 26.68 3.32 -1.43
C HIS A 76 27.75 3.90 -2.38
N ASN A 77 28.68 4.69 -1.84
CA ASN A 77 30.02 4.79 -2.42
C ASN A 77 30.73 3.45 -2.18
N SER A 78 31.02 2.73 -3.27
CA SER A 78 31.59 1.37 -3.29
C SER A 78 32.96 1.22 -2.60
N ALA A 79 33.65 2.31 -2.28
CA ALA A 79 34.95 2.28 -1.60
C ALA A 79 34.87 2.09 -0.07
N ILE A 80 33.79 2.54 0.59
CA ILE A 80 33.68 2.43 2.06
C ILE A 80 33.23 1.03 2.49
N ILE A 81 32.53 0.27 1.64
CA ILE A 81 32.14 -1.10 1.98
C ILE A 81 33.36 -2.00 2.16
N TYR A 82 34.44 -1.84 1.38
CA TYR A 82 35.65 -2.62 1.64
C TYR A 82 36.27 -2.27 3.00
N GLN A 83 36.11 -1.05 3.51
CA GLN A 83 36.68 -0.67 4.81
C GLN A 83 35.75 -0.97 6.01
N ALA A 84 34.43 -0.82 5.85
CA ALA A 84 33.45 -1.10 6.91
C ALA A 84 33.09 -2.59 7.03
N SER A 85 33.13 -3.36 5.93
CA SER A 85 33.03 -4.83 5.99
C SER A 85 34.25 -5.46 6.66
N LEU A 86 35.42 -4.83 6.58
CA LEU A 86 36.63 -5.25 7.30
C LEU A 86 36.60 -4.89 8.80
N LEU A 87 35.79 -3.91 9.22
CA LEU A 87 35.65 -3.55 10.65
C LEU A 87 34.56 -4.35 11.38
N ASN A 88 33.69 -5.07 10.67
CA ASN A 88 32.58 -5.83 11.24
C ASN A 88 32.65 -7.34 10.91
N GLN A 89 33.86 -7.89 10.97
CA GLN A 89 34.16 -9.30 10.64
C GLN A 89 33.55 -10.36 11.58
N ASN A 90 32.64 -10.02 12.49
CA ASN A 90 32.09 -10.95 13.48
C ASN A 90 30.55 -11.04 13.52
N ARG A 91 29.85 -10.75 12.41
CA ARG A 91 28.42 -11.07 12.32
C ARG A 91 28.27 -12.55 11.95
N TYR A 92 28.04 -13.41 12.95
CA TYR A 92 27.58 -14.78 12.77
C TYR A 92 26.36 -14.81 11.83
N PRO A 93 26.15 -15.89 11.04
CA PRO A 93 24.97 -16.00 10.19
C PRO A 93 23.69 -15.80 11.02
N PRO A 94 22.64 -15.19 10.44
CA PRO A 94 21.36 -15.05 11.13
C PRO A 94 20.89 -16.43 11.62
N PRO A 95 20.28 -16.50 12.81
CA PRO A 95 19.88 -17.78 13.39
C PRO A 95 18.92 -18.51 12.45
N ARG A 96 19.07 -19.83 12.35
CA ARG A 96 18.13 -20.69 11.63
C ARG A 96 16.81 -20.72 12.40
N HIS A 97 15.92 -19.79 12.05
CA HIS A 97 14.59 -19.74 12.62
C HIS A 97 13.82 -21.00 12.21
N THR A 98 13.19 -21.68 13.16
CA THR A 98 12.45 -22.93 12.91
C THR A 98 10.94 -22.74 13.05
N ASN A 99 10.51 -21.69 13.75
CA ASN A 99 9.11 -21.41 14.01
C ASN A 99 8.55 -20.47 12.94
N PHE A 100 7.78 -20.97 11.98
CA PHE A 100 7.19 -20.11 10.95
C PHE A 100 5.67 -20.20 10.98
N HIS A 101 5.02 -19.06 11.16
CA HIS A 101 3.57 -18.97 11.06
C HIS A 101 3.09 -19.09 9.61
N GLN A 102 1.91 -19.70 9.42
CA GLN A 102 1.25 -19.70 8.11
C GLN A 102 0.73 -18.28 7.83
N HIS A 103 1.17 -17.69 6.71
CA HIS A 103 0.80 -16.33 6.32
C HIS A 103 -0.47 -16.28 5.46
N ASN A 104 -1.30 -17.34 5.48
CA ASN A 104 -2.61 -17.36 4.82
C ASN A 104 -3.59 -16.46 5.59
N VAL A 105 -3.31 -15.16 5.64
CA VAL A 105 -4.18 -14.15 6.22
C VAL A 105 -5.33 -13.98 5.25
N ILE A 106 -6.46 -14.61 5.57
CA ILE A 106 -7.72 -14.33 4.88
C ILE A 106 -8.09 -12.90 5.26
N VAL A 107 -7.88 -11.97 4.33
CA VAL A 107 -8.42 -10.62 4.47
C VAL A 107 -9.93 -10.76 4.26
N PRO A 108 -10.75 -10.50 5.30
CA PRO A 108 -12.19 -10.54 5.12
C PRO A 108 -12.55 -9.52 4.04
N ALA A 109 -13.50 -9.90 3.18
CA ALA A 109 -14.04 -9.00 2.19
C ALA A 109 -14.56 -7.73 2.90
N ASN A 110 -14.45 -6.57 2.24
CA ASN A 110 -14.91 -5.30 2.82
C ASN A 110 -16.33 -5.47 3.41
N PRO A 111 -16.54 -5.20 4.72
CA PRO A 111 -17.81 -5.46 5.40
C PRO A 111 -19.02 -4.82 4.70
N TYR A 112 -18.78 -3.70 4.02
CA TYR A 112 -19.81 -2.93 3.34
C TYR A 112 -20.07 -3.37 1.90
N LEU A 113 -19.57 -4.54 1.47
CA LEU A 113 -19.77 -5.04 0.10
C LEU A 113 -21.23 -5.37 -0.20
N THR A 114 -21.98 -5.84 0.79
CA THR A 114 -23.37 -6.29 0.65
C THR A 114 -24.39 -5.31 1.19
N GLU A 115 -23.96 -4.27 1.92
CA GLU A 115 -24.88 -3.26 2.43
C GLU A 115 -25.54 -2.47 1.30
N GLU A 116 -26.81 -2.14 1.49
CA GLU A 116 -27.56 -1.30 0.57
C GLU A 116 -27.02 0.13 0.62
N ILE A 117 -26.74 0.71 -0.55
CA ILE A 117 -26.23 2.07 -0.65
C ILE A 117 -27.42 3.04 -0.50
N PRO A 118 -27.42 3.94 0.50
CA PRO A 118 -28.50 4.89 0.67
C PRO A 118 -28.72 5.75 -0.57
N HIS A 119 -29.98 5.98 -0.96
CA HIS A 119 -30.32 6.72 -2.17
C HIS A 119 -29.71 8.12 -2.22
N TRP A 120 -29.66 8.83 -1.09
CA TRP A 120 -29.05 10.16 -1.03
C TRP A 120 -27.56 10.16 -1.39
N LEU A 121 -26.85 9.06 -1.12
CA LEU A 121 -25.43 8.93 -1.43
C LEU A 121 -25.20 8.70 -2.93
N TYR A 122 -26.16 8.05 -3.61
CA TYR A 122 -26.19 7.98 -5.08
C TYR A 122 -26.42 9.36 -5.71
N VAL A 123 -27.37 10.13 -5.16
CA VAL A 123 -27.60 11.51 -5.63
C VAL A 123 -26.36 12.37 -5.43
N TYR A 124 -25.70 12.26 -4.28
CA TYR A 124 -24.47 12.96 -3.98
C TYR A 124 -23.33 12.56 -4.94
N SER A 125 -23.14 11.27 -5.25
CA SER A 125 -22.06 10.83 -6.14
C SER A 125 -22.18 11.35 -7.58
N LYS A 126 -23.40 11.73 -8.00
CA LYS A 126 -23.69 12.32 -9.31
C LYS A 126 -23.80 13.85 -9.27
N ALA A 127 -23.75 14.46 -8.09
CA ALA A 127 -23.88 15.90 -7.95
C ALA A 127 -22.60 16.63 -8.41
N PRO A 128 -22.71 17.81 -9.02
CA PRO A 128 -21.58 18.68 -9.27
C PRO A 128 -20.81 19.04 -7.99
N SER A 129 -19.48 19.12 -8.08
CA SER A 129 -18.60 19.43 -6.93
C SER A 129 -18.87 20.81 -6.31
N GLU A 130 -19.42 21.74 -7.09
CA GLU A 130 -19.87 23.04 -6.62
C GLU A 130 -20.96 22.97 -5.53
N PHE A 131 -21.63 21.83 -5.34
CA PHE A 131 -22.60 21.64 -4.25
C PHE A 131 -22.06 20.88 -3.03
N ASP A 132 -20.79 20.45 -3.06
CA ASP A 132 -20.20 19.61 -2.02
C ASP A 132 -20.24 20.27 -0.63
N TYR A 133 -20.05 21.59 -0.58
CA TYR A 133 -20.08 22.37 0.67
C TYR A 133 -21.41 22.32 1.44
N LYS A 134 -22.50 21.89 0.78
CA LYS A 134 -23.83 21.75 1.41
C LYS A 134 -23.85 20.57 2.39
N LEU A 135 -23.05 19.53 2.14
CA LEU A 135 -22.97 18.38 3.02
C LEU A 135 -21.98 18.64 4.16
N LYS A 136 -22.46 18.54 5.40
CA LYS A 136 -21.65 18.78 6.60
C LYS A 136 -21.15 17.46 7.17
N TRP A 137 -20.08 16.93 6.57
CA TRP A 137 -19.46 15.65 6.96
C TRP A 137 -19.07 15.57 8.43
N ASN A 138 -18.72 16.70 9.05
CA ASN A 138 -18.37 16.80 10.47
C ASN A 138 -19.54 16.52 11.44
N LEU A 139 -20.77 16.36 10.94
CA LEU A 139 -21.92 15.97 11.75
C LEU A 139 -22.03 14.45 11.94
N PHE A 140 -21.32 13.66 11.14
CA PHE A 140 -21.32 12.20 11.21
C PHE A 140 -20.19 11.68 12.09
N LYS A 141 -20.41 10.50 12.68
CA LYS A 141 -19.39 9.80 13.46
C LYS A 141 -18.39 9.13 12.53
N LEU A 142 -17.18 8.88 13.05
CA LEU A 142 -16.11 8.25 12.27
C LEU A 142 -16.51 6.91 11.63
N PRO A 143 -17.20 5.97 12.31
CA PRO A 143 -17.61 4.70 11.69
C PRO A 143 -18.63 4.89 10.55
N GLU A 144 -19.48 5.91 10.64
CA GLU A 144 -20.47 6.23 9.58
C GLU A 144 -19.74 6.79 8.35
N LEU A 145 -18.72 7.63 8.56
CA LEU A 145 -17.87 8.15 7.48
C LEU A 145 -17.10 7.03 6.77
N ASP A 146 -16.54 6.07 7.51
CA ASP A 146 -15.85 4.91 6.94
C ASP A 146 -16.79 4.07 6.07
N CYS A 147 -18.02 3.86 6.53
CA CYS A 147 -19.09 3.19 5.79
C CYS A 147 -19.44 3.95 4.50
N TYR A 148 -19.71 5.26 4.57
CA TYR A 148 -20.05 6.06 3.40
C TYR A 148 -18.90 6.15 2.38
N GLN A 149 -17.66 6.26 2.85
CA GLN A 149 -16.48 6.24 1.99
C GLN A 149 -16.36 4.91 1.24
N ALA A 150 -16.61 3.78 1.91
CA ALA A 150 -16.62 2.47 1.27
C ALA A 150 -17.73 2.35 0.21
N MET A 151 -18.92 2.88 0.49
CA MET A 151 -20.04 2.89 -0.47
C MET A 151 -19.78 3.80 -1.68
N LEU A 152 -19.18 4.98 -1.48
CA LEU A 152 -18.77 5.86 -2.58
C LEU A 152 -17.71 5.18 -3.46
N ASN A 153 -16.74 4.49 -2.86
CA ASN A 153 -15.77 3.68 -3.59
C ASN A 153 -16.42 2.55 -4.40
N ARG A 154 -17.50 1.93 -3.89
CA ARG A 154 -18.29 0.93 -4.65
C ARG A 154 -18.96 1.56 -5.86
N LEU A 155 -19.64 2.70 -5.70
CA LEU A 155 -20.27 3.42 -6.80
C LEU A 155 -19.26 3.83 -7.88
N TYR A 156 -18.10 4.35 -7.45
CA TYR A 156 -17.01 4.73 -8.35
C TYR A 156 -16.47 3.53 -9.15
N ARG A 157 -16.21 2.40 -8.49
CA ARG A 157 -15.77 1.17 -9.16
C ARG A 157 -16.80 0.68 -10.18
N GLN A 158 -18.08 0.69 -9.83
CA GLN A 158 -19.15 0.30 -10.75
C GLN A 158 -19.22 1.21 -11.98
N GLU A 159 -19.08 2.53 -11.80
CA GLU A 159 -19.04 3.48 -12.92
C GLU A 159 -17.82 3.25 -13.82
N LEU A 160 -16.64 3.03 -13.23
CA LEU A 160 -15.43 2.68 -13.98
C LEU A 160 -15.60 1.39 -14.77
N GLU A 161 -16.16 0.33 -14.16
CA GLU A 161 -16.43 -0.94 -14.82
C GLU A 161 -17.35 -0.75 -16.02
N ASN A 162 -18.42 0.02 -15.88
CA ASN A 162 -19.33 0.34 -16.97
C ASN A 162 -18.63 1.09 -18.11
N ILE A 163 -17.80 2.08 -17.78
CA ILE A 163 -17.01 2.82 -18.77
C ILE A 163 -16.10 1.86 -19.51
N VAL A 164 -15.32 1.05 -18.79
CA VAL A 164 -14.39 0.08 -19.38
C VAL A 164 -15.12 -0.90 -20.29
N MET A 165 -16.25 -1.47 -19.85
CA MET A 165 -17.06 -2.39 -20.65
C MET A 165 -17.57 -1.74 -21.94
N ASN A 166 -18.04 -0.49 -21.87
CA ASN A 166 -18.51 0.24 -23.05
C ASN A 166 -17.39 0.47 -24.08
N TYR A 167 -16.19 0.84 -23.61
CA TYR A 167 -15.04 1.04 -24.50
C TYR A 167 -14.50 -0.29 -25.05
N GLU A 168 -14.54 -1.36 -24.28
CA GLU A 168 -14.19 -2.71 -24.77
C GLU A 168 -15.17 -3.18 -25.85
N ALA A 169 -16.47 -2.98 -25.65
CA ALA A 169 -17.49 -3.28 -26.66
C ALA A 169 -17.27 -2.48 -27.95
N TYR A 170 -16.98 -1.17 -27.82
CA TYR A 170 -16.69 -0.31 -28.95
C TYR A 170 -15.41 -0.73 -29.69
N ARG A 171 -14.36 -1.08 -28.94
CA ARG A 171 -13.09 -1.60 -29.48
C ARG A 171 -13.34 -2.86 -30.32
N LEU A 172 -14.12 -3.82 -29.80
CA LEU A 172 -14.46 -5.05 -30.53
C LEU A 172 -15.29 -4.78 -31.78
N ALA A 173 -16.24 -3.83 -31.73
CA ALA A 173 -17.01 -3.43 -32.90
C ALA A 173 -16.13 -2.85 -34.02
N LEU A 174 -15.17 -1.99 -33.67
CA LEU A 174 -14.20 -1.45 -34.63
C LEU A 174 -13.32 -2.55 -35.22
N PHE A 175 -12.80 -3.48 -34.41
CA PHE A 175 -11.99 -4.59 -34.89
C PHE A 175 -12.75 -5.47 -35.89
N LYS A 176 -14.01 -5.80 -35.59
CA LYS A 176 -14.87 -6.60 -36.47
C LYS A 176 -15.12 -5.89 -37.81
N GLU A 177 -15.34 -4.59 -37.78
CA GLU A 177 -15.56 -3.79 -38.98
C GLU A 177 -14.30 -3.65 -39.84
N MET A 178 -13.13 -3.52 -39.20
CA MET A 178 -11.83 -3.54 -39.89
C MET A 178 -11.57 -4.88 -40.59
N GLU A 179 -11.88 -5.99 -39.92
CA GLU A 179 -11.75 -7.35 -40.49
C GLU A 179 -12.67 -7.54 -41.69
N ARG A 180 -13.94 -7.10 -41.58
CA ARG A 180 -14.90 -7.10 -42.70
C ARG A 180 -14.35 -6.32 -43.90
N CYS A 181 -13.87 -5.10 -43.67
CA CYS A 181 -13.31 -4.25 -44.72
C CYS A 181 -12.04 -4.86 -45.36
N LEU A 182 -11.24 -5.61 -44.59
CA LEU A 182 -10.05 -6.29 -45.10
C LEU A 182 -10.45 -7.45 -46.02
N ASN A 183 -11.42 -8.27 -45.59
CA ASN A 183 -11.91 -9.41 -46.35
C ASN A 183 -12.54 -8.98 -47.69
N GLU A 184 -13.36 -7.92 -47.69
CA GLU A 184 -13.93 -7.36 -48.92
C GLU A 184 -12.85 -6.84 -49.88
N LYS A 185 -11.75 -6.28 -49.35
CA LYS A 185 -10.62 -5.83 -50.18
C LYS A 185 -9.81 -6.99 -50.75
N SER A 186 -9.69 -8.13 -50.05
CA SER A 186 -9.06 -9.32 -50.60
C SER A 186 -9.91 -9.96 -51.70
N GLU A 187 -11.22 -10.04 -51.52
CA GLU A 187 -12.14 -10.62 -52.51
C GLU A 187 -12.17 -9.83 -53.82
N ARG A 188 -12.07 -8.49 -53.77
CA ARG A 188 -12.02 -7.65 -54.97
C ARG A 188 -10.69 -7.71 -55.74
N LYS A 189 -9.64 -8.30 -55.15
CA LYS A 189 -8.30 -8.42 -55.76
C LYS A 189 -8.03 -9.81 -56.36
N SER A 190 -8.89 -10.80 -56.07
CA SER A 190 -8.91 -12.12 -56.72
C SER A 190 -9.83 -12.12 -57.92
#